data_AF-A0A520A297-F1
#
_entry.id   AF-A0A520A297-F1
#
_cell.length_a   1.000
_cell.length_b   1.000
_cell.length_c   1.000
_cell.angle_alpha   90.00
_cell.angle_beta   90.00
_cell.angle_gamma   90.00
#
_symmetry.space_group_name_H-M   'P 1'
#
loop_
_entity.id
_entity.type
_entity.pdbx_description
1 polymer ?
#
loop_
_entity_poly.entity_id
_entity_poly.type
_entity_poly.pdbx_seq_one_letter_code
_entity_poly.pdbx_strand_id
1 'polypeptide(L)'
;VVVTGALHQELLPELEGLPLMVERNPHWADGMGSGISLGFHKLINLEPEIQNVIIAVCDQPFVTSDFLSNLLSLKNKSKKTIVSSAYAGTYGTPVLFDRTHFQALLNLKGTEGAKRLIKQLKEDMFSTPFEKGKLDIDTEADYIKLIND
;
A
#
# COMPACT_ATOMS: atom_id res chain seq x y z
N VAL A 1 -2.86 -7.82 -5.89
CA VAL A 1 -4.21 -7.27 -6.17
C VAL A 1 -4.07 -5.79 -6.40
N VAL A 2 -4.61 -5.27 -7.50
CA VAL A 2 -4.69 -3.83 -7.80
C VAL A 2 -6.13 -3.41 -7.60
N VAL A 3 -6.35 -2.38 -6.79
CA VAL A 3 -7.69 -1.84 -6.55
C VAL A 3 -7.83 -0.54 -7.33
N THR A 4 -8.92 -0.43 -8.07
CA THR A 4 -9.25 0.73 -8.91
C THR A 4 -10.58 1.34 -8.46
N GLY A 5 -10.88 2.57 -8.88
CA GLY A 5 -12.05 3.31 -8.43
C GLY A 5 -12.82 3.96 -9.59
N ALA A 6 -12.92 5.29 -9.55
CA ALA A 6 -13.67 6.10 -10.51
C ALA A 6 -13.34 5.77 -11.98
N LEU A 7 -12.05 5.66 -12.29
CA LEU A 7 -11.54 5.46 -13.65
C LEU A 7 -11.33 3.98 -14.03
N HIS A 8 -12.03 3.05 -13.37
CA HIS A 8 -11.82 1.61 -13.59
C HIS A 8 -11.86 1.20 -15.06
N GLN A 9 -12.87 1.64 -15.80
CA GLN A 9 -13.05 1.26 -17.21
C GLN A 9 -11.92 1.80 -18.11
N GLU A 10 -11.41 2.99 -17.80
CA GLU A 10 -10.31 3.62 -18.54
C GLU A 10 -8.97 2.96 -18.24
N LEU A 11 -8.78 2.44 -17.02
CA LEU A 11 -7.56 1.77 -16.59
C LEU A 11 -7.47 0.30 -16.99
N LEU A 12 -8.60 -0.37 -17.28
CA LEU A 12 -8.62 -1.79 -17.59
C LEU A 12 -7.71 -2.18 -18.77
N PRO A 13 -7.71 -1.46 -19.92
CA PRO A 13 -6.82 -1.78 -21.04
C PRO A 13 -5.33 -1.71 -20.68
N GLU A 14 -4.94 -0.73 -19.84
CA GLU A 14 -3.54 -0.55 -19.41
C GLU A 14 -3.05 -1.66 -18.48
N LEU A 15 -3.99 -2.37 -17.85
CA LEU A 15 -3.72 -3.48 -16.93
C LEU A 15 -3.83 -4.85 -17.61
N GLU A 16 -4.26 -4.90 -18.88
CA GLU A 16 -4.47 -6.14 -19.62
C GLU A 16 -3.14 -6.87 -19.88
N GLY A 17 -3.16 -8.20 -19.75
CA GLY A 17 -1.98 -9.05 -19.96
C GLY A 17 -0.94 -9.03 -18.83
N LEU A 18 -1.08 -8.15 -17.84
CA LEU A 18 -0.23 -8.16 -16.66
C LEU A 18 -0.65 -9.28 -15.68
N PRO A 19 0.29 -9.89 -14.94
CA PRO A 19 0.01 -10.97 -14.01
C PRO A 19 -0.59 -10.46 -12.69
N LEU A 20 -1.73 -9.78 -12.78
CA LEU A 20 -2.37 -9.09 -11.67
C LEU A 20 -3.87 -9.32 -11.62
N MET A 21 -4.37 -9.32 -10.39
CA MET A 21 -5.79 -9.40 -10.09
C MET A 21 -6.30 -7.99 -9.87
N VAL A 22 -7.17 -7.51 -10.75
CA VAL A 22 -7.78 -6.18 -10.67
C VAL A 22 -9.14 -6.28 -9.99
N GLU A 23 -9.39 -5.41 -9.02
CA GLU A 23 -10.66 -5.33 -8.30
C GLU A 23 -11.18 -3.89 -8.38
N ARG A 24 -12.46 -3.73 -8.73
CA ARG A 24 -13.12 -2.41 -8.78
C ARG A 24 -13.75 -2.11 -7.43
N ASN A 25 -13.38 -0.99 -6.82
CA ASN A 25 -14.06 -0.47 -5.65
C ASN A 25 -15.23 0.45 -6.06
N PRO A 26 -16.50 0.00 -5.97
CA PRO A 26 -17.64 0.87 -6.24
C PRO A 26 -17.80 1.97 -5.17
N HIS A 27 -17.21 1.78 -3.99
CA HIS A 27 -17.25 2.70 -2.85
C HIS A 27 -15.96 3.52 -2.71
N TRP A 28 -15.31 3.84 -3.84
CA TRP A 28 -14.05 4.61 -3.85
C TRP A 28 -14.19 5.98 -3.17
N ALA A 29 -15.39 6.57 -3.22
CA ALA A 29 -15.69 7.87 -2.60
C ALA A 29 -15.63 7.82 -1.06
N ASP A 30 -15.72 6.65 -0.45
CA ASP A 30 -15.60 6.47 1.01
C ASP A 30 -14.14 6.57 1.50
N GLY A 31 -13.18 6.66 0.57
CA GLY A 31 -11.76 6.85 0.83
C GLY A 31 -10.93 5.57 0.75
N MET A 32 -9.61 5.72 0.92
CA MET A 32 -8.63 4.64 0.74
C MET A 32 -8.90 3.38 1.59
N GLY A 33 -9.52 3.54 2.77
CA GLY A 33 -9.84 2.42 3.65
C GLY A 33 -10.77 1.39 3.00
N SER A 34 -11.78 1.83 2.23
CA SER A 34 -12.70 0.91 1.53
C SER A 34 -11.96 0.12 0.44
N GLY A 35 -11.04 0.78 -0.27
CA GLY A 35 -10.21 0.14 -1.31
C GLY A 35 -9.26 -0.90 -0.73
N ILE A 36 -8.53 -0.55 0.34
CA ILE A 36 -7.62 -1.48 1.01
C ILE A 36 -8.39 -2.70 1.53
N SER A 37 -9.51 -2.48 2.24
CA SER A 37 -10.32 -3.58 2.77
C SER A 37 -10.81 -4.51 1.65
N LEU A 38 -11.32 -3.95 0.54
CA LEU A 38 -11.77 -4.72 -0.62
C LEU A 38 -10.65 -5.56 -1.25
N GLY A 39 -9.51 -4.92 -1.56
CA GLY A 39 -8.36 -5.60 -2.15
C GLY A 39 -7.79 -6.68 -1.21
N PHE A 40 -7.83 -6.42 0.10
CA PHE A 40 -7.37 -7.35 1.09
C PHE A 40 -8.30 -8.57 1.24
N HIS A 41 -9.63 -8.36 1.24
CA HIS A 41 -10.61 -9.46 1.16
C HIS A 41 -10.36 -10.36 -0.06
N LYS A 42 -10.12 -9.74 -1.23
CA LYS A 42 -9.78 -10.48 -2.44
C LYS A 42 -8.50 -11.30 -2.28
N LEU A 43 -7.46 -10.69 -1.71
CA LEU A 43 -6.16 -11.32 -1.51
C LEU A 43 -6.26 -12.56 -0.61
N ILE A 44 -6.91 -12.46 0.55
CA ILE A 44 -6.99 -13.60 1.50
C ILE A 44 -7.86 -14.75 0.98
N ASN A 45 -8.81 -14.46 0.09
CA ASN A 45 -9.60 -15.50 -0.57
C ASN A 45 -8.79 -16.26 -1.63
N LEU A 46 -7.86 -15.58 -2.30
CA LEU A 46 -6.97 -16.18 -3.29
C LEU A 46 -5.81 -16.94 -2.64
N GLU A 47 -5.26 -16.38 -1.56
CA GLU A 47 -4.07 -16.89 -0.87
C GLU A 47 -4.33 -17.05 0.64
N PRO A 48 -5.10 -18.07 1.08
CA PRO A 48 -5.48 -18.24 2.49
C PRO A 48 -4.31 -18.42 3.45
N GLU A 49 -3.17 -18.89 2.94
CA GLU A 49 -1.95 -19.16 3.71
C GLU A 49 -0.98 -17.99 3.74
N ILE A 50 -1.32 -16.85 3.13
CA ILE A 50 -0.45 -15.66 3.14
C ILE A 50 -0.17 -15.19 4.58
N GLN A 51 1.09 -14.86 4.84
CA GLN A 51 1.57 -14.48 6.19
C GLN A 51 1.90 -13.00 6.32
N ASN A 52 2.24 -12.34 5.21
CA ASN A 52 2.58 -10.93 5.19
C ASN A 52 1.97 -10.29 3.95
N VAL A 53 1.49 -9.06 4.10
CA VAL A 53 1.01 -8.25 2.99
C VAL A 53 1.76 -6.93 2.97
N ILE A 54 2.10 -6.45 1.77
CA ILE A 54 2.60 -5.09 1.60
C ILE A 54 1.50 -4.27 0.94
N ILE A 55 1.21 -3.12 1.52
CA ILE A 55 0.36 -2.09 0.92
C ILE A 55 1.28 -1.04 0.33
N ALA A 56 1.11 -0.79 -0.97
CA ALA A 56 1.77 0.27 -1.71
C ALA A 56 0.71 1.07 -2.49
N VAL A 57 1.08 2.28 -2.89
CA VAL A 57 0.27 3.17 -3.72
C VAL A 57 0.90 3.30 -5.11
N CYS A 58 0.10 3.60 -6.13
CA CYS A 58 0.54 3.60 -7.53
C CYS A 58 1.17 4.92 -7.99
N ASP A 59 1.02 5.98 -7.20
CA ASP A 59 1.54 7.34 -7.42
C ASP A 59 2.95 7.55 -6.84
N GLN A 60 3.58 6.51 -6.26
CA GLN A 60 4.95 6.55 -5.74
C GLN A 60 5.95 5.89 -6.71
N PRO A 61 6.56 6.64 -7.65
CA PRO A 61 7.36 6.08 -8.75
C PRO A 61 8.70 5.47 -8.32
N PHE A 62 9.20 5.82 -7.13
CA PHE A 62 10.49 5.35 -6.63
C PHE A 62 10.41 4.04 -5.83
N VAL A 63 9.23 3.41 -5.75
CA VAL A 63 9.09 2.10 -5.12
C VAL A 63 9.75 1.04 -6.01
N THR A 64 10.76 0.35 -5.47
CA THR A 64 11.50 -0.70 -6.18
C THR A 64 11.27 -2.08 -5.55
N SER A 65 11.50 -3.13 -6.33
CA SER A 65 11.49 -4.52 -5.84
C SER A 65 12.45 -4.73 -4.66
N ASP A 66 13.61 -4.09 -4.70
CA ASP A 66 14.62 -4.16 -3.64
C ASP A 66 14.12 -3.54 -2.35
N PHE A 67 13.43 -2.40 -2.44
CA PHE A 67 12.82 -1.76 -1.28
C PHE A 67 11.73 -2.64 -0.66
N LEU A 68 10.84 -3.22 -1.48
CA LEU A 68 9.80 -4.13 -1.01
C LEU A 68 10.39 -5.39 -0.34
N SER A 69 11.44 -5.97 -0.95
CA SER A 69 12.16 -7.13 -0.40
C SER A 69 12.84 -6.79 0.93
N ASN A 70 13.37 -5.56 1.04
CA ASN A 70 13.97 -5.08 2.27
C ASN A 70 12.96 -4.95 3.41
N LEU A 71 11.70 -4.55 3.15
CA LEU A 71 10.66 -4.53 4.19
C LEU A 71 10.45 -5.90 4.82
N LEU A 72 10.41 -6.96 4.01
CA LEU A 72 10.30 -8.33 4.48
C LEU A 72 11.54 -8.77 5.28
N SER A 73 12.74 -8.43 4.80
CA SER A 73 13.99 -8.70 5.52
C SER A 73 14.01 -8.03 6.90
N LEU A 74 13.60 -6.77 6.97
CA LEU A 74 13.52 -6.00 8.21
C LEU A 74 12.47 -6.54 9.17
N LYS A 75 11.34 -7.04 8.67
CA LYS A 75 10.33 -7.73 9.49
C LYS A 75 10.95 -8.90 10.24
N ASN A 76 11.68 -9.74 9.53
CA ASN A 76 12.34 -10.92 10.10
C ASN A 76 13.44 -10.55 11.11
N LYS A 77 14.23 -9.50 10.83
CA LYS A 77 15.32 -9.05 11.70
C LYS A 77 14.82 -8.35 12.97
N SER A 78 13.85 -7.45 12.82
CA SER A 78 13.32 -6.65 13.93
C SER A 78 12.37 -7.42 14.83
N LYS A 79 11.80 -8.54 14.34
CA LYS A 79 10.71 -9.31 14.98
C LYS A 79 9.44 -8.48 15.22
N LYS A 80 9.33 -7.32 14.58
CA LYS A 80 8.13 -6.48 14.58
C LYS A 80 7.12 -7.03 13.58
N THR A 81 5.84 -6.79 13.81
CA THR A 81 4.74 -7.29 12.97
C THR A 81 4.25 -6.25 11.95
N ILE A 82 4.80 -5.03 12.02
CA ILE A 82 4.60 -3.97 11.02
C ILE A 82 5.97 -3.42 10.62
N VAL A 83 6.20 -3.22 9.32
CA VAL A 83 7.37 -2.49 8.82
C VAL A 83 6.92 -1.36 7.90
N SER A 84 7.06 -0.13 8.35
CA SER A 84 6.62 1.06 7.62
C SER A 84 7.77 1.79 6.96
N SER A 85 7.50 2.41 5.82
CA SER A 85 8.37 3.46 5.27
C SER A 85 8.29 4.71 6.13
N ALA A 86 9.40 5.43 6.26
CA ALA A 86 9.52 6.71 6.95
C ALA A 86 10.09 7.77 6.01
N TYR A 87 9.38 8.88 5.85
CA TYR A 87 9.75 9.99 4.98
C TYR A 87 8.97 11.25 5.35
N ALA A 88 9.50 12.43 5.04
CA ALA A 88 8.86 13.72 5.32
C ALA A 88 8.34 13.88 6.76
N GLY A 89 9.03 13.29 7.75
CA GLY A 89 8.62 13.32 9.15
C GLY A 89 7.37 12.50 9.49
N THR A 90 6.94 11.60 8.60
CA THR A 90 5.77 10.73 8.80
C THR A 90 6.09 9.26 8.48
N TYR A 91 5.13 8.39 8.79
CA TYR A 91 5.14 6.97 8.44
C TYR A 91 4.06 6.72 7.40
N GLY A 92 4.39 5.92 6.38
CA GLY A 92 3.52 5.70 5.24
C GLY A 92 3.90 4.48 4.40
N THR A 93 3.38 4.45 3.19
CA THR A 93 3.59 3.37 2.22
C THR A 93 4.97 3.47 1.54
N PRO A 94 5.51 2.36 1.01
CA PRO A 94 5.03 1.00 1.22
C PRO A 94 5.13 0.56 2.69
N VAL A 95 4.13 -0.20 3.15
CA VAL A 95 4.07 -0.71 4.53
C VAL A 95 3.72 -2.19 4.53
N LEU A 96 4.48 -2.97 5.28
CA LEU A 96 4.27 -4.39 5.49
C LEU A 96 3.47 -4.64 6.77
N PHE A 97 2.47 -5.51 6.69
CA PHE A 97 1.72 -6.04 7.82
C PHE A 97 1.82 -7.57 7.88
N ASP A 98 2.11 -8.09 9.07
CA ASP A 98 1.98 -9.50 9.40
C ASP A 98 0.51 -9.91 9.55
N ARG A 99 0.23 -11.21 9.38
CA ARG A 99 -1.08 -11.85 9.54
C ARG A 99 -1.78 -11.50 10.85
N THR A 100 -1.05 -11.21 11.93
CA THR A 100 -1.64 -10.75 13.20
C THR A 100 -2.53 -9.52 13.06
N HIS A 101 -2.32 -8.71 12.01
CA HIS A 101 -3.05 -7.45 11.77
C HIS A 101 -4.11 -7.54 10.69
N PHE A 102 -4.35 -8.72 10.11
CA PHE A 102 -5.27 -8.90 8.98
C PHE A 102 -6.71 -8.52 9.33
N GLN A 103 -7.17 -8.82 10.55
CA GLN A 103 -8.51 -8.40 10.98
C GLN A 103 -8.66 -6.87 11.01
N ALA A 104 -7.58 -6.15 11.34
CA ALA A 104 -7.59 -4.69 11.35
C ALA A 104 -7.65 -4.13 9.90
N LEU A 105 -6.95 -4.76 8.97
CA LEU A 105 -7.00 -4.43 7.54
C LEU A 105 -8.39 -4.67 6.93
N LEU A 106 -9.04 -5.78 7.25
CA LEU A 106 -10.41 -6.07 6.80
C LEU A 106 -11.42 -5.03 7.30
N ASN A 107 -11.18 -4.44 8.47
CA ASN A 107 -12.06 -3.47 9.11
C ASN A 107 -11.72 -2.01 8.79
N LEU A 108 -10.77 -1.74 7.89
CA LEU A 108 -10.42 -0.38 7.48
C LEU A 108 -11.61 0.33 6.82
N LYS A 109 -11.80 1.60 7.18
CA LYS A 109 -12.86 2.47 6.67
C LYS A 109 -12.37 3.91 6.62
N GLY A 110 -13.01 4.72 5.78
CA GLY A 110 -12.74 6.15 5.68
C GLY A 110 -11.46 6.48 4.91
N THR A 111 -11.03 7.74 5.01
CA THR A 111 -9.99 8.35 4.18
C THR A 111 -8.56 8.08 4.66
N GLU A 112 -8.36 7.70 5.92
CA GLU A 112 -7.02 7.61 6.52
C GLU A 112 -6.16 6.42 6.02
N GLY A 113 -6.77 5.47 5.30
CA GLY A 113 -6.07 4.29 4.75
C GLY A 113 -5.27 3.52 5.80
N ALA A 114 -4.09 3.02 5.42
CA ALA A 114 -3.20 2.27 6.31
C ALA A 114 -2.55 3.15 7.41
N LYS A 115 -2.53 4.49 7.23
CA LYS A 115 -1.88 5.42 8.17
C LYS A 115 -2.52 5.38 9.55
N ARG A 116 -3.83 5.15 9.62
CA ARG A 116 -4.55 4.95 10.88
C ARG A 116 -4.00 3.77 11.68
N LEU A 117 -3.82 2.63 11.02
CA LEU A 117 -3.30 1.42 11.66
C LEU A 117 -1.86 1.61 12.14
N ILE A 118 -1.03 2.25 11.32
CA ILE A 118 0.35 2.56 11.68
C ILE A 118 0.42 3.39 12.98
N LYS A 119 -0.46 4.40 13.12
CA LYS A 119 -0.53 5.21 14.35
C LYS A 119 -1.00 4.41 15.55
N GLN A 120 -2.01 3.55 15.38
CA GLN A 120 -2.59 2.75 16.46
C GLN A 120 -1.64 1.65 16.96
N LEU A 121 -0.79 1.12 16.07
CA LEU A 121 0.05 -0.05 16.32
C LEU A 121 1.54 0.31 16.33
N LYS A 122 1.86 1.56 16.71
CA LYS A 122 3.21 2.11 16.64
C LYS A 122 4.25 1.31 17.44
N GLU A 123 3.84 0.72 18.57
CA GLU A 123 4.72 -0.09 19.42
C GLU A 123 5.18 -1.38 18.73
N ASP A 124 4.39 -1.92 17.81
CA ASP A 124 4.66 -3.13 17.05
C ASP A 124 5.29 -2.86 15.68
N MET A 125 5.68 -1.62 15.43
CA MET A 125 6.25 -1.16 14.17
C MET A 125 7.77 -1.05 14.23
N PHE A 126 8.42 -1.50 13.15
CA PHE A 126 9.74 -1.05 12.75
C PHE A 126 9.62 -0.08 11.58
N SER A 127 10.47 0.94 11.50
CA SER A 127 10.44 1.90 10.39
C SER A 127 11.78 1.94 9.65
N THR A 128 11.74 2.10 8.34
CA THR A 128 12.93 2.24 7.50
C THR A 128 12.88 3.53 6.68
N PRO A 129 13.99 4.26 6.53
CA PRO A 129 14.02 5.47 5.71
C PRO A 129 13.66 5.18 4.25
N PHE A 130 12.78 6.00 3.68
CA PHE A 130 12.42 5.98 2.27
C PHE A 130 12.25 7.40 1.76
N GLU A 131 13.31 8.19 1.77
CA GLU A 131 13.27 9.64 1.52
C GLU A 131 12.53 10.07 0.23
N LYS A 132 12.57 9.22 -0.81
CA LYS A 132 11.87 9.44 -2.07
C LYS A 132 10.37 9.14 -2.02
N GLY A 133 9.88 8.49 -0.98
CA GLY A 133 8.45 8.24 -0.75
C GLY A 133 7.63 9.50 -0.48
N LYS A 134 8.28 10.65 -0.30
CA LYS A 134 7.59 11.96 -0.22
C LYS A 134 7.12 12.50 -1.59
N LEU A 135 7.54 11.85 -2.68
CA LEU A 135 7.24 12.26 -4.05
C LEU A 135 6.10 11.39 -4.57
N ASP A 136 4.89 11.95 -4.47
CA ASP A 136 3.67 11.37 -5.02
C ASP A 136 3.30 12.14 -6.31
N ILE A 137 2.73 11.46 -7.30
CA ILE A 137 2.30 12.06 -8.57
C ILE A 137 0.81 12.39 -8.52
N ASP A 138 0.47 13.51 -7.89
CA ASP A 138 -0.91 14.00 -7.75
C ASP A 138 -1.31 14.97 -8.86
N THR A 139 -0.33 15.74 -9.36
CA THR A 139 -0.57 16.80 -10.34
C THR A 139 0.31 16.64 -11.58
N GLU A 140 -0.09 17.28 -12.68
CA GLU A 140 0.73 17.38 -13.88
C GLU A 140 2.10 18.00 -13.58
N ALA A 141 2.17 18.95 -12.66
CA ALA A 141 3.44 19.56 -12.24
C ALA A 141 4.36 18.54 -11.54
N ASP A 142 3.82 17.63 -10.73
CA ASP A 142 4.59 16.55 -10.10
C ASP A 142 5.14 15.59 -11.16
N TYR A 143 4.32 15.25 -12.16
CA TYR A 143 4.74 14.43 -13.29
C TYR A 143 5.83 15.09 -14.14
N ILE A 144 5.66 16.36 -14.50
CA ILE A 144 6.67 17.13 -15.26
C ILE A 144 7.98 17.20 -14.47
N LYS A 145 7.91 17.41 -13.16
CA LYS A 145 9.10 17.41 -12.31
C LYS A 145 9.79 16.05 -12.33
N LEU A 146 9.04 14.95 -12.21
CA LEU A 146 9.57 13.59 -12.20
C LEU A 146 10.37 13.27 -13.49
N ILE A 147 9.86 13.65 -14.66
CA ILE A 147 10.50 13.29 -15.94
C ILE A 147 11.70 14.19 -16.30
N ASN A 148 11.90 15.28 -15.55
CA ASN A 148 13.00 16.22 -15.76
C ASN A 148 14.12 16.10 -14.70
N ASP A 149 13.91 15.29 -13.65
CA ASP A 149 14.92 14.91 -12.64
C ASP A 149 15.82 13.77 -13.15
#